data_AF-A0A6I9NVG6-F1
#
_entry.id   AF-A0A6I9NVG6-F1
#
_cell.length_a   1.000
_cell.length_b   1.000
_cell.length_c   1.000
_cell.angle_alpha   90.00
_cell.angle_beta   90.00
_cell.angle_gamma   90.00
#
_symmetry.space_group_name_H-M   'P 1'
#
loop_
_entity.id
_entity.type
_entity.pdbx_description
1 polymer ?
#
loop_
_entity_poly.entity_id
_entity_poly.type
_entity_poly.pdbx_seq_one_letter_code
_entity_poly.pdbx_strand_id
1 'polypeptide(L)'
;GRFLQDVFTTMVDLKWHYSLLIFTSAFLCSWMLFAMIWWLLAFAHGDLQPRVPDSDPMVPCVTAIHSFTSAFLFSIEVQVTIGFGGRMVTEECPLAITVLIIQNILGLIINAVMLGCVFMKTAQANRRAETLIFSRNAVIAPRNGRPTFMFRVGDLRKSMIISATVQLQ
;
A
#
# COMPACT_ATOMS: atom_id res chain seq x y z
N GLY A 1 17.82 2.12 -15.77
CA GLY A 1 17.56 0.91 -14.96
C GLY A 1 16.18 0.38 -15.27
N ARG A 2 16.10 -0.75 -16.01
CA ARG A 2 14.83 -1.34 -16.47
C ARG A 2 13.91 -1.84 -15.34
N PHE A 3 14.48 -2.26 -14.20
CA PHE A 3 13.72 -2.69 -13.02
C PHE A 3 12.89 -1.57 -12.37
N LEU A 4 13.32 -0.30 -12.47
CA LEU A 4 12.57 0.85 -11.94
C LEU A 4 11.47 1.33 -12.90
N GLN A 5 11.49 0.91 -14.16
CA GLN A 5 10.37 1.17 -15.08
C GLN A 5 9.20 0.24 -14.81
N ASP A 6 9.44 -0.89 -14.14
CA ASP A 6 8.44 -1.90 -13.82
C ASP A 6 8.28 -2.08 -12.30
N VAL A 7 8.08 -0.95 -11.61
CA VAL A 7 7.87 -0.91 -10.15
C VAL A 7 6.65 -1.73 -9.73
N PHE A 8 5.60 -1.74 -10.56
CA PHE A 8 4.37 -2.47 -10.26
C PHE A 8 4.60 -3.99 -10.24
N THR A 9 5.21 -4.58 -11.25
CA THR A 9 5.49 -6.03 -11.26
C THR A 9 6.49 -6.40 -10.17
N THR A 10 7.53 -5.59 -10.00
CA THR A 10 8.54 -5.80 -8.94
C THR A 10 7.90 -5.82 -7.54
N MET A 11 6.95 -4.92 -7.27
CA MET A 11 6.26 -4.86 -5.98
C MET A 11 5.36 -6.08 -5.71
N VAL A 12 4.77 -6.65 -6.77
CA VAL A 12 3.95 -7.87 -6.66
C VAL A 12 4.81 -9.11 -6.42
N ASP A 13 5.96 -9.21 -7.09
CA ASP A 13 6.83 -10.40 -7.00
C ASP A 13 7.69 -10.47 -5.73
N LEU A 14 7.83 -9.35 -5.01
CA LEU A 14 8.51 -9.31 -3.70
C LEU A 14 7.85 -10.25 -2.68
N LYS A 15 8.55 -10.62 -1.59
CA LYS A 15 7.92 -11.38 -0.50
C LYS A 15 6.90 -10.50 0.25
N TRP A 16 5.88 -11.11 0.84
CA TRP A 16 4.81 -10.41 1.57
C TRP A 16 5.30 -9.41 2.62
N HIS A 17 6.34 -9.76 3.39
CA HIS A 17 6.90 -8.86 4.41
C HIS A 17 7.53 -7.61 3.80
N TYR A 18 8.21 -7.72 2.65
CA TYR A 18 8.78 -6.55 1.97
C TYR A 18 7.69 -5.66 1.38
N SER A 19 6.67 -6.24 0.75
CA SER A 19 5.53 -5.46 0.26
C SER A 19 4.82 -4.72 1.40
N LEU A 20 4.59 -5.38 2.54
CA LEU A 20 3.97 -4.74 3.71
C LEU A 20 4.84 -3.60 4.26
N LEU A 21 6.15 -3.82 4.40
CA LEU A 21 7.09 -2.77 4.84
C LEU A 21 7.07 -1.57 3.89
N ILE A 22 7.07 -1.79 2.58
CA ILE A 22 7.01 -0.71 1.58
C ILE A 22 5.71 0.08 1.73
N PHE A 23 4.56 -0.57 1.81
CA PHE A 23 3.27 0.12 1.99
C PHE A 23 3.22 0.90 3.30
N THR A 24 3.59 0.28 4.42
CA THR A 24 3.62 0.96 5.72
C THR A 24 4.56 2.17 5.69
N SER A 25 5.74 2.03 5.07
CA SER A 25 6.67 3.15 4.92
C SER A 25 6.09 4.29 4.07
N ALA A 26 5.37 3.98 2.99
CA ALA A 26 4.74 4.99 2.14
C ALA A 26 3.65 5.77 2.89
N PHE A 27 2.81 5.07 3.68
CA PHE A 27 1.82 5.72 4.55
C PHE A 27 2.49 6.62 5.59
N LEU A 28 3.48 6.10 6.32
CA LEU A 28 4.22 6.87 7.32
C LEU A 28 4.88 8.12 6.72
N CYS A 29 5.53 7.98 5.55
CA CYS A 29 6.13 9.12 4.85
C CYS A 29 5.08 10.15 4.45
N SER A 30 3.92 9.72 3.94
CA SER A 30 2.85 10.65 3.58
C SER A 30 2.27 11.37 4.80
N TRP A 31 2.01 10.66 5.91
CA TRP A 31 1.54 11.27 7.16
C TRP A 31 2.55 12.25 7.72
N MET A 32 3.84 11.93 7.71
CA MET A 32 4.89 12.83 8.16
C MET A 32 5.00 14.09 7.29
N LEU A 33 4.87 13.95 5.98
CA LEU A 33 4.91 15.07 5.04
C LEU A 33 3.73 16.03 5.29
N PHE A 34 2.51 15.51 5.36
CA PHE A 34 1.33 16.34 5.61
C PHE A 34 1.30 16.90 7.04
N ALA A 35 1.77 16.16 8.04
CA ALA A 35 1.95 16.67 9.40
C ALA A 35 2.87 17.88 9.44
N MET A 36 3.98 17.84 8.68
CA MET A 36 4.89 18.98 8.57
C MET A 36 4.21 20.18 7.90
N ILE A 37 3.43 19.97 6.83
CA ILE A 37 2.68 21.04 6.17
C ILE A 37 1.66 21.66 7.12
N TRP A 38 0.88 20.86 7.83
CA TRP A 38 -0.11 21.34 8.81
C TRP A 38 0.54 22.11 9.96
N TRP A 39 1.67 21.62 10.45
CA TRP A 39 2.43 22.29 11.50
C TRP A 39 3.00 23.63 11.02
N LEU A 40 3.56 23.69 9.81
CA LEU A 40 4.05 24.93 9.20
C LEU A 40 2.92 25.93 8.94
N LEU A 41 1.74 25.46 8.53
CA LEU A 41 0.57 26.30 8.30
C LEU A 41 0.09 26.94 9.60
N ALA A 42 -0.05 26.13 10.66
CA ALA A 42 -0.38 26.63 11.99
C ALA A 42 0.70 27.59 12.54
N PHE A 43 1.98 27.31 12.27
CA PHE A 43 3.09 28.19 12.67
C PHE A 43 3.07 29.52 11.93
N ALA A 44 2.85 29.51 10.61
CA ALA A 44 2.80 30.71 9.77
C ALA A 44 1.58 31.58 10.08
N HIS A 45 0.45 30.98 10.44
CA HIS A 45 -0.75 31.71 10.86
C HIS A 45 -0.63 32.28 12.29
N GLY A 46 0.29 31.76 13.10
CA GLY A 46 0.47 32.17 14.49
C GLY A 46 -0.39 31.41 15.50
N ASP A 47 -1.03 30.30 15.08
CA ASP A 47 -1.93 29.49 15.92
C ASP A 47 -1.22 28.82 17.11
N LEU A 48 0.11 28.65 17.03
CA LEU A 48 0.93 28.08 18.10
C LEU A 48 1.32 29.09 19.20
N GLN A 49 1.07 30.39 19.01
CA GLN A 49 1.45 31.38 20.02
C GLN A 49 0.48 31.36 21.22
N PRO A 50 0.98 31.51 22.46
CA PRO A 50 0.13 31.61 23.64
C PRO A 50 -0.82 32.79 23.49
N ARG A 51 -2.13 32.56 23.59
CA ARG A 51 -3.14 33.61 23.58
C ARG A 51 -2.94 34.55 24.76
N VAL A 52 -2.83 35.85 24.46
CA VAL A 52 -2.93 36.91 25.47
C VAL A 52 -4.41 37.03 25.85
N PRO A 53 -4.77 37.05 27.16
CA PRO A 53 -6.17 37.03 27.59
C PRO A 53 -7.02 38.25 27.16
N ASP A 54 -6.41 39.33 26.67
CA ASP A 54 -7.08 40.59 26.28
C ASP A 54 -7.17 40.85 24.75
N SER A 55 -6.77 39.90 23.89
CA SER A 55 -6.87 40.06 22.43
C SER A 55 -8.14 39.43 21.85
N ASP A 56 -8.68 40.03 20.78
CA ASP A 56 -9.83 39.51 20.01
C ASP A 56 -9.68 38.01 19.66
N PRO A 57 -10.80 37.25 19.59
CA PRO A 57 -10.76 35.82 19.32
C PRO A 57 -10.29 35.54 17.87
N MET A 58 -8.97 35.33 17.69
CA MET A 58 -8.41 34.92 16.40
C MET A 58 -8.81 33.48 16.07
N VAL A 59 -9.69 33.26 15.10
CA VAL A 59 -10.11 31.91 14.72
C VAL A 59 -8.92 31.15 14.10
N PRO A 60 -8.50 29.99 14.65
CA PRO A 60 -7.35 29.26 14.14
C PRO A 60 -7.68 28.56 12.82
N CYS A 61 -6.70 28.28 11.96
CA CYS A 61 -6.94 27.53 10.71
C CYS A 61 -7.41 26.09 10.99
N VAL A 62 -6.90 25.48 12.05
CA VAL A 62 -7.32 24.16 12.55
C VAL A 62 -7.38 24.20 14.06
N THR A 63 -8.48 23.72 14.63
CA THR A 63 -8.68 23.72 16.08
C THR A 63 -7.77 22.70 16.77
N ALA A 64 -7.35 23.02 18.01
CA ALA A 64 -6.58 22.13 18.90
C ALA A 64 -5.26 21.58 18.31
N ILE A 65 -4.57 22.38 17.49
CA ILE A 65 -3.16 22.18 17.15
C ILE A 65 -2.29 22.97 18.12
N HIS A 66 -1.50 22.27 18.93
CA HIS A 66 -0.60 22.86 19.93
C HIS A 66 0.87 22.50 19.72
N SER A 67 1.13 21.37 19.06
CA SER A 67 2.48 20.83 18.83
C SER A 67 2.54 20.04 17.53
N PHE A 68 3.76 19.68 17.10
CA PHE A 68 3.95 18.79 15.95
C PHE A 68 3.17 17.48 16.09
N THR A 69 3.12 16.89 17.30
CA THR A 69 2.37 15.67 17.57
C THR A 69 0.87 15.85 17.30
N SER A 70 0.27 16.99 17.67
CA SER A 70 -1.13 17.25 17.35
C SER A 70 -1.40 17.44 15.86
N ALA A 71 -0.46 18.04 15.12
CA ALA A 71 -0.55 18.15 13.66
C ALA A 71 -0.37 16.79 12.98
N PHE A 72 0.50 15.93 13.51
CA PHE A 72 0.66 14.55 13.05
C PHE A 72 -0.58 13.70 13.25
N LEU A 73 -1.21 13.79 14.43
CA LEU A 73 -2.49 13.11 14.68
C LEU A 73 -3.58 13.62 13.73
N PHE A 74 -3.69 14.93 13.53
CA PHE A 74 -4.64 15.49 12.57
C PHE A 74 -4.40 14.98 11.14
N SER A 75 -3.13 14.92 10.71
CA SER A 75 -2.78 14.38 9.39
C SER A 75 -3.22 12.92 9.21
N ILE A 76 -3.10 12.09 10.25
CA ILE A 76 -3.59 10.70 10.21
C ILE A 76 -5.12 10.67 10.18
N GLU A 77 -5.76 11.46 11.04
CA GLU A 77 -7.22 11.53 11.15
C GLU A 77 -7.88 11.87 9.80
N VAL A 78 -7.30 12.84 9.07
CA VAL A 78 -7.76 13.25 7.75
C VAL A 78 -7.47 12.17 6.71
N GLN A 79 -6.22 11.72 6.57
CA GLN A 79 -5.83 10.87 5.45
C GLN A 79 -6.41 9.45 5.54
N VAL A 80 -6.60 8.93 6.75
CA VAL A 80 -7.25 7.63 7.00
C VAL A 80 -8.77 7.80 7.19
N THR A 81 -9.28 9.02 7.14
CA THR A 81 -10.72 9.34 7.30
C THR A 81 -11.32 8.88 8.62
N ILE A 82 -10.54 8.93 9.71
CA ILE A 82 -11.01 8.61 11.06
C ILE A 82 -11.90 9.74 11.60
N GLY A 83 -11.41 10.99 11.49
CA GLY A 83 -12.16 12.19 11.84
C GLY A 83 -12.76 12.19 13.26
N PHE A 84 -11.94 12.15 14.32
CA PHE A 84 -12.45 12.14 15.70
C PHE A 84 -13.24 13.39 16.08
N GLY A 85 -13.09 14.49 15.33
CA GLY A 85 -13.85 15.73 15.53
C GLY A 85 -13.29 16.68 16.60
N GLY A 86 -12.29 16.23 17.38
CA GLY A 86 -11.59 17.10 18.34
C GLY A 86 -10.66 18.13 17.69
N ARG A 87 -10.26 17.89 16.43
CA ARG A 87 -9.48 18.79 15.58
C ARG A 87 -10.23 18.98 14.27
N MET A 88 -10.54 20.22 13.93
CA MET A 88 -11.38 20.55 12.77
C MET A 88 -10.78 21.73 12.02
N VAL A 89 -10.80 21.65 10.69
CA VAL A 89 -10.42 22.76 9.81
C VAL A 89 -11.50 23.84 9.87
N THR A 90 -11.08 25.11 9.90
CA THR A 90 -11.98 26.26 9.84
C THR A 90 -11.97 26.89 8.44
N GLU A 91 -12.89 27.82 8.19
CA GLU A 91 -13.03 28.52 6.92
C GLU A 91 -12.10 29.74 6.76
N GLU A 92 -11.35 30.10 7.80
CA GLU A 92 -10.47 31.28 7.84
C GLU A 92 -9.32 31.20 6.83
N CYS A 93 -8.78 29.99 6.62
CA CYS A 93 -7.55 29.79 5.87
C CYS A 93 -7.81 28.99 4.58
N PRO A 94 -7.95 29.64 3.42
CA PRO A 94 -8.15 28.95 2.14
C PRO A 94 -7.00 27.99 1.79
N LEU A 95 -5.79 28.30 2.26
CA LEU A 95 -4.62 27.43 2.12
C LEU A 95 -4.83 26.09 2.83
N ALA A 96 -5.44 26.09 4.03
CA ALA A 96 -5.73 24.88 4.79
C ALA A 96 -6.72 23.98 4.04
N ILE A 97 -7.77 24.57 3.47
CA ILE A 97 -8.76 23.86 2.65
C ILE A 97 -8.09 23.23 1.41
N THR A 98 -7.20 23.96 0.76
CA THR A 98 -6.47 23.46 -0.42
C THR A 98 -5.56 22.27 -0.05
N VAL A 99 -4.82 22.37 1.07
CA VAL A 99 -3.99 21.28 1.59
C VAL A 99 -4.83 20.05 1.92
N LEU A 100 -5.99 20.25 2.57
CA LEU A 100 -6.93 19.17 2.89
C LEU A 100 -7.41 18.43 1.63
N ILE A 101 -7.78 19.16 0.58
CA ILE A 101 -8.22 18.56 -0.69
C ILE A 101 -7.08 17.73 -1.31
N ILE A 102 -5.88 18.30 -1.40
CA ILE A 102 -4.70 17.63 -1.95
C ILE A 102 -4.36 16.36 -1.14
N GLN A 103 -4.43 16.45 0.19
CA GLN A 103 -4.17 15.33 1.09
C GLN A 103 -5.16 14.19 0.88
N ASN A 104 -6.45 14.50 0.75
CA ASN A 104 -7.48 13.48 0.50
C ASN A 104 -7.30 12.79 -0.85
N ILE A 105 -7.01 13.55 -1.92
CA ILE A 105 -6.78 12.99 -3.26
C ILE A 105 -5.56 12.05 -3.24
N LEU A 106 -4.44 12.51 -2.68
CA LEU A 106 -3.22 11.70 -2.61
C LEU A 106 -3.40 10.47 -1.71
N GLY A 107 -4.10 10.62 -0.59
CA GLY A 107 -4.46 9.50 0.29
C GLY A 107 -5.28 8.43 -0.44
N LEU A 108 -6.28 8.85 -1.22
CA LEU A 108 -7.09 7.94 -2.05
C LEU A 108 -6.25 7.19 -3.08
N ILE A 109 -5.34 7.88 -3.76
CA ILE A 109 -4.46 7.28 -4.78
C ILE A 109 -3.56 6.22 -4.14
N ILE A 110 -2.92 6.53 -3.00
CA ILE A 110 -2.07 5.57 -2.29
C ILE A 110 -2.87 4.34 -1.86
N ASN A 111 -4.08 4.55 -1.33
CA ASN A 111 -4.95 3.45 -0.90
C ASN A 111 -5.40 2.57 -2.08
N ALA A 112 -5.79 3.18 -3.21
CA ALA A 112 -6.18 2.46 -4.42
C ALA A 112 -5.02 1.62 -4.98
N VAL A 113 -3.81 2.19 -5.02
CA VAL A 113 -2.59 1.47 -5.46
C VAL A 113 -2.29 0.30 -4.52
N MET A 114 -2.34 0.49 -3.20
CA MET A 114 -2.13 -0.58 -2.23
C MET A 114 -3.14 -1.71 -2.43
N LEU A 115 -4.44 -1.40 -2.49
CA LEU A 115 -5.50 -2.38 -2.66
C LEU A 115 -5.34 -3.17 -3.96
N GLY A 116 -5.06 -2.49 -5.08
CA GLY A 116 -4.82 -3.13 -6.37
C GLY A 116 -3.63 -4.09 -6.33
N CYS A 117 -2.55 -3.69 -5.67
CA CYS A 117 -1.34 -4.51 -5.57
C CYS A 117 -1.53 -5.71 -4.62
N VAL A 118 -2.22 -5.52 -3.49
CA VAL A 118 -2.59 -6.62 -2.58
C VAL A 118 -3.50 -7.61 -3.30
N PHE A 119 -4.52 -7.12 -4.02
CA PHE A 119 -5.42 -7.96 -4.79
C PHE A 119 -4.65 -8.79 -5.83
N MET A 120 -3.83 -8.14 -6.66
CA MET A 120 -3.01 -8.81 -7.67
C MET A 120 -2.06 -9.85 -7.04
N LYS A 121 -1.43 -9.53 -5.91
CA LYS A 121 -0.55 -10.44 -5.18
C LYS A 121 -1.29 -11.64 -4.57
N THR A 122 -2.51 -11.45 -4.06
CA THR A 122 -3.35 -12.56 -3.59
C THR A 122 -3.86 -13.44 -4.73
N ALA A 123 -4.09 -12.84 -5.91
CA ALA A 123 -4.53 -13.55 -7.11
C ALA A 123 -3.41 -14.37 -7.76
N GLN A 124 -2.13 -14.09 -7.45
CA GLN A 124 -1.02 -14.89 -7.98
C GLN A 124 -1.14 -16.36 -7.55
N ALA A 125 -1.22 -17.23 -8.55
CA ALA A 125 -1.38 -18.66 -8.39
C ALA A 125 -0.07 -19.40 -8.04
N ASN A 126 0.97 -18.73 -7.54
CA ASN A 126 2.28 -19.33 -7.29
C ASN A 126 2.22 -20.54 -6.33
N ARG A 127 1.26 -20.58 -5.40
CA ARG A 127 1.02 -21.76 -4.53
C ARG A 127 0.38 -22.96 -5.24
N ARG A 128 -0.04 -22.84 -6.51
CA ARG A 128 -0.57 -23.97 -7.30
C ARG A 128 0.54 -24.79 -7.96
N ALA A 129 1.70 -24.19 -8.25
CA ALA A 129 2.85 -24.93 -8.76
C ALA A 129 3.41 -25.90 -7.71
N GLU A 130 3.34 -25.56 -6.42
CA GLU A 130 3.77 -26.43 -5.32
C GLU A 130 2.92 -27.71 -5.18
N THR A 131 1.70 -27.73 -5.74
CA THR A 131 0.83 -28.92 -5.70
C THR A 131 0.98 -29.83 -6.90
N LEU A 132 1.83 -29.46 -7.87
CA LEU A 132 2.24 -30.33 -8.98
C LEU A 132 3.53 -31.03 -8.63
N ILE A 133 3.48 -32.37 -8.60
CA ILE A 133 4.64 -33.20 -8.28
C ILE A 133 5.09 -34.00 -9.50
N PHE A 134 6.40 -34.13 -9.65
CA PHE A 134 7.04 -34.97 -10.67
C PHE A 134 7.59 -36.24 -10.02
N SER A 135 7.63 -37.34 -10.78
CA SER A 135 8.31 -38.57 -10.36
C SER A 135 9.79 -38.28 -10.07
N ARG A 136 10.30 -38.83 -8.97
CA ARG A 136 11.73 -38.68 -8.59
C ARG A 136 12.70 -39.22 -9.64
N ASN A 137 12.31 -40.28 -10.33
CA ASN A 137 13.13 -40.94 -11.34
C ASN A 137 12.34 -40.99 -12.64
N ALA A 138 13.00 -40.64 -13.74
CA ALA A 138 12.53 -40.96 -15.07
C ALA A 138 13.09 -42.33 -15.51
N VAL A 139 12.35 -43.05 -16.34
CA VAL A 139 12.72 -44.39 -16.78
C VAL A 139 12.67 -44.49 -18.30
N ILE A 140 13.57 -45.28 -18.87
CA ILE A 140 13.54 -45.66 -20.28
C ILE A 140 13.19 -47.13 -20.33
N ALA A 141 12.04 -47.45 -20.93
CA ALA A 141 11.58 -48.82 -21.09
C ALA A 141 10.87 -48.99 -22.43
N PRO A 142 10.85 -50.22 -22.99
CA PRO A 142 10.10 -50.49 -24.20
C PRO A 142 8.60 -50.34 -23.94
N ARG A 143 7.93 -49.47 -24.69
CA ARG A 143 6.47 -49.34 -24.73
C ARG A 143 6.03 -49.48 -26.18
N ASN A 144 5.14 -50.43 -26.45
CA ASN A 144 4.73 -50.80 -27.82
C ASN A 144 5.95 -51.10 -28.74
N GLY A 145 6.95 -51.81 -28.22
CA GLY A 145 8.13 -52.24 -28.98
C GLY A 145 9.18 -51.16 -29.27
N ARG A 146 9.03 -49.93 -28.75
CA ARG A 146 10.00 -48.84 -28.92
C ARG A 146 10.54 -48.34 -27.58
N PRO A 147 11.86 -48.07 -27.46
CA PRO A 147 12.41 -47.47 -26.24
C PRO A 147 11.80 -46.08 -26.04
N THR A 148 11.09 -45.90 -24.93
CA THR A 148 10.35 -44.65 -24.64
C THR A 148 10.82 -44.09 -23.30
N PHE A 149 11.14 -42.80 -23.28
CA PHE A 149 11.41 -42.05 -22.06
C PHE A 149 10.08 -41.70 -21.37
N MET A 150 9.96 -42.02 -20.09
CA MET A 150 8.73 -41.83 -19.33
C MET A 150 9.02 -41.20 -17.97
N PHE A 151 8.19 -40.26 -17.57
CA PHE A 151 8.12 -39.69 -16.23
C PHE A 151 6.65 -39.46 -15.87
N ARG A 152 6.35 -39.35 -14.57
CA ARG A 152 4.98 -39.16 -14.08
C ARG A 152 4.82 -37.77 -13.51
N VAL A 153 3.69 -37.15 -13.80
CA VAL A 153 3.23 -35.90 -13.17
C VAL A 153 1.96 -36.22 -12.39
N GLY A 154 1.82 -35.65 -11.19
CA GLY A 154 0.64 -35.78 -10.35
C GLY A 154 0.17 -34.43 -9.86
N ASP A 155 -1.15 -34.24 -9.83
CA ASP A 155 -1.82 -33.11 -9.17
C ASP A 155 -2.32 -33.57 -7.80
N LEU A 156 -1.86 -32.90 -6.74
CA LEU A 156 -2.26 -33.18 -5.36
C LEU A 156 -3.62 -32.55 -4.99
N ARG A 157 -4.18 -31.66 -5.82
CA ARG A 157 -5.48 -31.02 -5.58
C ARG A 157 -6.62 -31.76 -6.27
N LYS A 158 -7.82 -31.64 -5.72
CA LYS A 158 -9.07 -32.11 -6.36
C LYS A 158 -9.54 -31.20 -7.51
N SER A 159 -9.07 -29.95 -7.53
CA SER A 159 -9.42 -28.97 -8.57
C SER A 159 -8.70 -29.32 -9.86
N MET A 160 -9.43 -29.51 -10.96
CA MET A 160 -8.86 -29.84 -12.26
C MET A 160 -8.10 -28.66 -12.88
N ILE A 161 -6.94 -28.94 -13.48
CA ILE A 161 -6.21 -27.98 -14.32
C ILE A 161 -6.79 -28.01 -15.74
N ILE A 162 -7.35 -26.89 -16.18
CA ILE A 162 -7.87 -26.73 -17.54
C ILE A 162 -6.70 -26.33 -18.46
N SER A 163 -6.62 -26.93 -19.65
CA SER A 163 -5.61 -26.62 -20.68
C SER A 163 -4.15 -26.89 -20.29
N ALA A 164 -3.88 -28.04 -19.65
CA ALA A 164 -2.51 -28.45 -19.34
C ALA A 164 -1.70 -28.78 -20.61
N THR A 165 -0.54 -28.14 -20.76
CA THR A 165 0.44 -28.42 -21.83
C THR A 165 1.77 -28.81 -21.20
N VAL A 166 2.42 -29.84 -21.73
CA VAL A 166 3.73 -30.31 -21.26
C VAL A 166 4.77 -30.07 -22.34
N GLN A 167 5.84 -29.36 -22.00
CA GLN A 167 7.00 -29.14 -22.86
C GLN A 167 8.22 -29.80 -22.20
N LEU A 168 8.97 -30.56 -22.99
CA LEU A 168 10.24 -31.18 -22.61
C LEU A 168 11.33 -30.60 -23.51
N GLN A 169 12.42 -30.13 -22.90
CA GLN A 169 13.63 -29.65 -23.59
C GLN A 169 14.79 -30.59 -23.28
#